data_AF-Q16YA0-F1
#
_entry.id   AF-Q16YA0-F1
#
_cell.length_a   1.000
_cell.length_b   1.000
_cell.length_c   1.000
_cell.angle_alpha   90.00
_cell.angle_beta   90.00
_cell.angle_gamma   90.00
#
_symmetry.space_group_name_H-M   'P 1'
#
loop_
_entity.id
_entity.type
_entity.pdbx_description
1 polymer ?
#
loop_
_entity_poly.entity_id
_entity_poly.type
_entity_poly.pdbx_seq_one_letter_code
_entity_poly.pdbx_strand_id
1 'polypeptide(L)' 'MQFITIVIINDHRSDTGGVWCYYVYVETSSTTPYQIRRIDELNKTPNGNVEAKVMCFYRRRDLPTPLVQLADKHQSE' A
#
# COMPACT_ATOMS: atom_id res chain seq x y z
N MET A 1 -13.48 9.87 13.87
CA MET A 1 -12.10 9.36 13.85
C MET A 1 -12.17 7.93 13.33
N GLN A 2 -11.90 7.70 12.04
CA GLN A 2 -11.95 6.36 11.46
C GLN A 2 -10.68 5.62 11.91
N PHE A 3 -10.86 4.53 12.66
CA PHE A 3 -9.76 3.59 12.92
C PHE A 3 -9.51 2.84 11.62
N ILE A 4 -8.32 3.03 11.03
CA ILE A 4 -7.91 2.29 9.83
C ILE A 4 -7.53 0.88 10.30
N THR A 5 -8.34 -0.12 9.94
CA THR A 5 -7.99 -1.52 10.18
C THR A 5 -6.86 -1.91 9.23
N ILE A 6 -5.73 -2.38 9.80
CA ILE A 6 -4.55 -2.85 9.06
C ILE A 6 -4.47 -4.37 9.22
N VAL A 7 -4.60 -5.11 8.12
CA VAL A 7 -4.31 -6.56 8.11
C VAL A 7 -2.93 -6.77 7.50
N ILE A 8 -2.00 -7.33 8.27
CA ILE A 8 -0.62 -7.61 7.83
C ILE A 8 -0.60 -8.93 7.08
N ILE A 9 -0.12 -8.90 5.84
CA ILE A 9 0.24 -10.09 5.07
C ILE A 9 1.72 -10.36 5.37
N ASN A 10 2.00 -11.44 6.08
CA ASN A 10 3.38 -11.91 6.24
C ASN A 10 3.82 -12.53 4.92
N ASP A 11 4.44 -11.73 4.06
CA ASP A 11 5.11 -12.22 2.86
C ASP A 11 6.57 -12.57 3.17
N HIS A 12 7.05 -13.65 2.58
CA HIS A 12 8.30 -14.30 2.94
C HIS A 12 9.49 -13.53 2.32
N ARG A 13 10.29 -12.90 3.20
CA ARG A 13 11.70 -12.51 3.05
C ARG A 13 12.17 -12.21 1.60
N SER A 14 12.29 -10.94 1.23
CA SER A 14 13.03 -10.54 0.02
C SER A 14 14.53 -10.84 0.18
N ASP A 15 15.10 -11.60 -0.76
CA ASP A 15 16.50 -12.09 -0.78
C ASP A 15 17.59 -11.00 -0.86
N THR A 16 17.22 -9.73 -0.80
CA THR A 16 18.13 -8.58 -0.75
C THR A 16 18.23 -8.05 0.68
N GLY A 17 19.20 -8.59 1.45
CA GLY A 17 19.86 -7.81 2.52
C GLY A 17 18.98 -7.27 3.66
N GLY A 18 17.98 -8.02 4.14
CA GLY A 18 17.44 -7.85 5.49
C GLY A 18 16.31 -6.83 5.70
N VAL A 19 15.72 -6.28 4.63
CA VAL A 19 14.53 -5.43 4.76
C VAL A 19 13.27 -6.28 4.60
N TRP A 20 12.47 -6.40 5.66
CA TRP A 20 11.17 -7.06 5.59
C TRP A 20 10.19 -6.15 4.82
N CYS A 21 9.74 -6.57 3.65
CA CYS A 21 8.69 -5.89 2.90
C CYS A 21 7.33 -6.34 3.44
N TYR A 22 6.70 -5.53 4.29
CA TYR A 22 5.36 -5.83 4.79
C TYR A 22 4.29 -5.31 3.84
N TYR A 23 3.37 -6.16 3.43
CA TYR A 23 2.17 -5.75 2.71
C TYR A 23 1.00 -5.66 3.69
N VAL A 24 0.17 -4.64 3.51
CA VAL A 24 -1.00 -4.39 4.36
C VAL A 24 -2.26 -4.16 3.53
N TYR A 25 -3.37 -4.70 4.03
CA TYR A 25 -4.70 -4.31 3.59
C TYR A 25 -5.21 -3.14 4.43
N VAL A 26 -5.68 -2.10 3.75
CA VAL A 26 -6.18 -0.86 4.33
C VAL A 26 -7.67 -0.73 4.05
N GLU A 27 -8.45 -0.61 5.11
CA GLU A 27 -9.88 -0.30 5.05
C GLU A 27 -10.11 1.21 4.95
N THR A 28 -10.70 1.67 3.85
CA THR A 28 -11.07 3.09 3.66
C THR A 28 -12.55 3.36 3.89
N SER A 29 -13.41 2.40 3.57
CA SER A 29 -14.84 2.43 3.89
C SER A 29 -15.38 1.00 3.90
N SER A 30 -16.46 0.76 4.64
CA SER A 30 -17.08 -0.56 4.78
C SER A 30 -17.70 -1.10 3.48
N THR A 31 -17.89 -0.25 2.47
CA THR A 31 -18.50 -0.60 1.19
C THR A 31 -17.49 -0.70 0.04
N THR A 32 -16.23 -0.29 0.27
CA THR A 32 -15.16 -0.38 -0.72
C THR A 32 -14.24 -1.54 -0.40
N PRO A 33 -13.80 -2.33 -1.39
CA PRO A 33 -12.87 -3.41 -1.09
C PRO A 33 -11.50 -2.86 -0.71
N TYR A 34 -10.80 -3.56 0.19
CA TYR A 34 -9.52 -3.15 0.78
C TYR A 34 -8.48 -2.68 -0.26
N GLN A 35 -7.72 -1.66 0.12
CA GLN A 35 -6.56 -1.20 -0.64
C GLN A 35 -5.31 -1.95 -0.19
N ILE A 36 -4.41 -2.26 -1.13
CA ILE A 36 -3.12 -2.90 -0.81
C ILE A 36 -2.05 -1.82 -0.77
N ARG A 37 -1.22 -1.85 0.27
CA ARG A 37 -0.03 -0.99 0.37
C ARG A 37 1.17 -1.82 0.80
N ARG A 38 2.37 -1.45 0.33
CA ARG A 38 3.63 -1.99 0.86
C ARG A 38 4.23 -0.95 1.79
N ILE A 39 4.63 -1.37 2.98
CA ILE A 39 5.37 -0.54 3.92
C ILE A 39 6.83 -0.53 3.48
N ASP A 40 7.33 0.66 3.17
CA ASP A 40 8.75 0.86 2.90
C ASP A 40 9.50 1.25 4.19
N GLU A 41 8.89 2.12 5.01
CA GLU A 41 9.49 2.59 6.27
C GLU A 41 8.42 2.82 7.35
N LEU A 42 8.77 2.57 8.61
CA LEU A 42 7.95 2.87 9.79
C LEU A 42 8.72 3.79 10.72
N ASN A 43 8.10 4.88 11.13
CA ASN A 43 8.68 5.87 12.03
C ASN A 43 7.78 6.06 13.24
N LYS A 44 8.34 5.88 14.44
CA LYS A 44 7.64 6.20 15.68
C LYS A 44 7.96 7.63 16.08
N THR A 45 6.95 8.49 16.11
CA THR A 45 7.09 9.87 16.58
C THR A 45 7.34 9.90 18.10
N PRO A 46 8.02 10.93 18.63
CA PRO A 46 8.24 11.09 20.08
C PRO A 46 6.95 11.12 20.91
N ASN A 47 5.85 11.58 20.31
CA ASN A 47 4.53 11.63 20.92
C ASN A 47 3.83 10.26 20.96
N GLY A 48 4.47 9.21 20.45
CA GLY A 48 3.97 7.84 20.50
C GLY A 48 3.17 7.40 19.26
N ASN A 49 2.86 8.31 18.32
CA ASN A 49 2.21 7.95 17.06
C ASN A 49 3.16 7.19 16.14
N VAL A 50 2.62 6.30 15.32
CA VAL A 50 3.37 5.57 14.28
C VAL A 50 2.96 6.11 12.92
N GLU A 51 3.96 6.50 12.13
CA GLU A 51 3.81 6.95 10.76
C GLU A 51 4.44 5.91 9.82
N ALA A 52 3.78 5.66 8.69
CA ALA A 52 4.25 4.70 7.70
C ALA A 52 4.44 5.39 6.35
N LYS A 53 5.63 5.24 5.77
CA LYS A 53 5.87 5.53 4.36
C LYS A 53 5.53 4.28 3.57
N VAL A 54 4.64 4.43 2.61
CA VAL A 54 4.06 3.30 1.90
C VAL A 54 4.06 3.51 0.40
N MET A 55 4.29 2.44 -0.36
CA MET A 55 3.89 2.38 -1.76
C MET A 55 2.43 1.94 -1.85
N CYS A 56 1.61 2.68 -2.60
CA CYS A 56 0.21 2.38 -2.80
C CYS A 56 -0.01 1.58 -4.09
N PHE A 57 -0.75 0.48 -4.00
CA PHE A 57 -1.23 -0.26 -5.17
C PHE A 57 -2.67 0.12 -5.45
N TYR A 58 -2.91 0.59 -6.67
CA TYR A 58 -4.25 0.91 -7.14
C TYR A 58 -4.73 -0.17 -8.09
N ARG A 59 -5.99 -0.57 -7.95
CA ARG A 59 -6.61 -1.36 -9.01
C ARG A 59 -6.89 -0.43 -10.17
N ARG A 60 -6.81 -0.97 -11.39
CA ARG A 60 -7.08 -0.23 -12.62
C ARG A 60 -8.39 0.56 -12.60
N ARG A 61 -9.47 -0.03 -12.06
CA ARG A 61 -10.79 0.61 -11.95
C ARG A 61 -10.84 1.80 -10.98
N ASP A 62 -9.91 1.88 -10.04
CA ASP A 62 -9.85 2.95 -9.06
C ASP A 62 -8.98 4.13 -9.56
N LEU A 63 -8.32 3.97 -10.73
CA LEU A 63 -7.50 5.00 -11.33
C LEU A 63 -8.32 5.88 -12.28
N PRO A 64 -8.05 7.20 -12.34
CA PRO A 64 -8.56 8.08 -13.38
C PRO A 64 -8.25 7.56 -14.79
N THR A 65 -9.21 7.67 -15.71
CA THR A 65 -9.08 7.23 -17.11
C THR A 65 -7.78 7.69 -17.80
N PRO A 66 -7.30 8.95 -17.63
CA PRO A 66 -6.05 9.36 -18.25
C PRO A 66 -4.82 8.57 -17.74
N LEU A 67 -4.79 8.21 -16.46
CA LEU A 67 -3.71 7.40 -15.89
C LEU A 67 -3.77 5.95 -16.38
N VAL A 68 -4.98 5.43 -16.58
CA VAL A 68 -5.16 4.09 -17.17
C VAL A 68 -4.60 4.05 -18.59
N GLN A 69 -4.90 5.05 -19.42
CA GLN A 69 -4.39 5.14 -20.79
C GLN A 69 -2.85 5.25 -20.84
N LEU A 70 -2.26 6.02 -19.91
CA LEU A 70 -0.81 6.15 -19.81
C LEU A 70 -0.17 4.83 -19.37
N ALA A 71 -0.76 4.16 -18.38
CA ALA A 71 -0.30 2.86 -17.92
C ALA A 71 -0.35 1.81 -19.03
N ASP A 72 -1.43 1.79 -19.82
CA ASP A 72 -1.57 0.89 -20.97
C ASP A 72 -0.45 1.05 -21.99
N LYS A 73 -0.13 2.30 -22.32
CA LYS A 73 0.93 2.61 -23.28
C LYS A 73 2.29 2.05 -22.83
N HIS A 74 2.62 2.21 -21.55
CA HIS A 74 3.90 1.73 -20.99
C HIS A 74 3.90 0.24 -20.66
N GLN A 75 2.75 -0.42 -20.66
CA GLN A 75 2.66 -1.87 -20.43
C GLN A 75 3.04 -2.69 -21.68
N SER A 76 3.06 -2.06 -22.85
CA SER A 76 3.44 -2.66 -24.14
C SER A 76 4.86 -2.33 -24.62
N GLU A 77 5.63 -1.56 -23.84
CA GLU A 77 7.09 -1.34 -24.03
C GLU A 77 7.89 -2.36 -23.23
#